data_AF-G9K4G0-F1
#
_entry.id   AF-G9K4G0-F1
#
_cell.length_a   1.000
_cell.length_b   1.000
_cell.length_c   1.000
_cell.angle_alpha   90.00
_cell.angle_beta   90.00
_cell.angle_gamma   90.00
#
_symmetry.space_group_name_H-M   'P 1'
#
loop_
_entity.id
_entity.type
_entity.pdbx_description
1 polymer ?
#
loop_
_entity_poly.entity_id
_entity_poly.type
_entity_poly.pdbx_seq_one_letter_code
_entity_poly.pdbx_strand_id
1 'polypeptide(L)'
;GFSRKPTLDFKKTVSRPVQGIPTYVLLNTSGISIPARVDRLELLSTSGSSLKTIPVKYYPDRKPYGVWNISDFIPPNEAFFLKITGYDKDDYLFQRVSSVSFSSIIPDAPRVTMPKKTPGYYLQP
;
A
#
# COMPACT_ATOMS: atom_id res chain seq x y z
N GLY A 1 -2.88 -0.30 6.68
CA GLY A 1 -2.21 1.01 6.71
C GLY A 1 -1.29 1.14 5.52
N PHE A 2 -1.02 2.37 5.08
CA PHE A 2 -0.18 2.68 3.92
C PHE A 2 1.16 3.29 4.38
N SER A 3 2.25 3.05 3.66
CA SER A 3 3.56 3.64 3.96
C SER A 3 4.33 3.92 2.68
N ARG A 4 5.09 5.03 2.64
CA ARG A 4 5.98 5.36 1.51
C ARG A 4 7.28 4.54 1.52
N LYS A 5 7.60 3.92 2.66
CA LYS A 5 8.79 3.06 2.84
C LYS A 5 8.35 1.67 3.30
N PRO A 6 9.09 0.60 2.94
CA PRO A 6 8.81 -0.72 3.49
C PRO A 6 8.94 -0.67 5.02
N THR A 7 7.88 -1.07 5.72
CA THR A 7 7.83 -1.02 7.19
C THR A 7 7.08 -2.23 7.72
N LEU A 8 7.49 -2.68 8.91
CA LEU A 8 6.78 -3.71 9.68
C LEU A 8 5.98 -3.10 10.85
N ASP A 9 6.17 -1.82 11.10
CA ASP A 9 5.55 -1.10 12.21
C ASP A 9 4.32 -0.33 11.74
N PHE A 10 3.15 -0.67 12.28
CA PHE A 10 1.89 0.02 12.01
C PHE A 10 1.90 1.48 12.46
N LYS A 11 2.70 1.85 13.46
CA LYS A 11 2.81 3.26 13.92
C LYS A 11 3.42 4.16 12.86
N LYS A 12 4.17 3.60 11.91
CA LYS A 12 4.76 4.30 10.77
C LYS A 12 3.86 4.30 9.54
N THR A 13 2.64 3.79 9.66
CA THR A 13 1.67 3.78 8.56
C THR A 13 0.67 4.92 8.68
N VAL A 14 0.18 5.38 7.54
CA VAL A 14 -0.87 6.40 7.41
C VAL A 14 -2.15 5.76 6.87
N SER A 15 -3.30 6.41 7.07
CA SER A 15 -4.60 5.90 6.66
C SER A 15 -4.87 6.02 5.16
N ARG A 16 -4.25 7.00 4.50
CA ARG A 16 -4.46 7.30 3.07
C ARG A 16 -3.12 7.36 2.34
N PRO A 17 -3.00 6.72 1.15
CA PRO A 17 -1.80 6.82 0.33
C PRO A 17 -1.74 8.17 -0.39
N VAL A 18 -0.59 8.49 -1.00
CA VAL A 18 -0.44 9.71 -1.82
C VAL A 18 -0.53 9.31 -3.29
N GLN A 19 -1.32 10.06 -4.07
CA GLN A 19 -1.53 9.78 -5.49
C GLN A 19 -0.21 9.89 -6.27
N GLY A 20 0.02 8.96 -7.19
CA GLY A 20 1.22 8.97 -8.05
C GLY A 20 2.52 8.53 -7.38
N ILE A 21 2.54 8.29 -6.07
CA ILE A 21 3.75 7.85 -5.35
C ILE A 21 3.64 6.36 -5.03
N PRO A 22 4.65 5.53 -5.37
CA PRO A 22 4.71 4.13 -4.96
C PRO A 22 4.53 3.99 -3.45
N THR A 23 3.54 3.18 -3.06
CA THR A 23 3.12 3.03 -1.67
C THR A 23 3.06 1.56 -1.31
N TYR A 24 3.63 1.23 -0.15
CA TYR A 24 3.54 -0.07 0.49
C TYR A 24 2.27 -0.16 1.31
N VAL A 25 1.69 -1.36 1.36
CA VAL A 25 0.53 -1.65 2.21
C VAL A 25 0.91 -2.66 3.27
N LEU A 26 0.52 -2.32 4.49
CA LEU A 26 0.61 -3.18 5.65
C LEU A 26 -0.79 -3.63 6.04
N LEU A 27 -1.05 -4.92 5.95
CA LEU A 27 -2.32 -5.52 6.35
C LEU A 27 -2.17 -6.23 7.69
N ASN A 28 -3.11 -5.98 8.61
CA ASN A 28 -3.24 -6.74 9.84
C ASN A 28 -4.47 -7.63 9.71
N THR A 29 -4.28 -8.94 9.64
CA THR A 29 -5.36 -9.91 9.59
C THR A 29 -5.45 -10.63 10.94
N SER A 30 -6.42 -10.24 11.77
CA SER A 30 -6.76 -10.94 13.00
C SER A 30 -7.73 -12.10 12.75
N GLY A 31 -7.75 -13.07 13.66
CA GLY A 31 -8.67 -14.22 13.58
C GLY A 31 -8.41 -15.10 12.36
N ILE A 32 -7.14 -15.27 11.99
CA ILE A 32 -6.70 -16.24 10.99
C ILE A 32 -5.88 -17.30 11.72
N SER A 33 -6.27 -18.57 11.58
CA SER A 33 -5.57 -19.72 12.16
C SER A 33 -4.31 -20.05 11.38
N ILE A 34 -3.16 -20.06 12.04
CA ILE A 34 -1.91 -20.57 11.46
C ILE A 34 -2.14 -22.05 11.06
N PRO A 35 -1.69 -22.54 9.88
CA PRO A 35 -0.78 -21.96 8.86
C PRO A 35 -1.42 -21.13 7.72
N ALA A 36 -2.62 -20.58 7.90
CA ALA A 36 -3.29 -19.83 6.83
C ALA A 36 -2.43 -18.70 6.23
N ARG A 37 -2.57 -18.51 4.91
CA ARG A 37 -1.76 -17.62 4.09
C ARG A 37 -2.62 -16.66 3.28
N VAL A 38 -2.14 -15.43 3.12
CA VAL A 38 -2.71 -14.48 2.14
C VAL A 38 -1.94 -14.64 0.82
N ASP A 39 -2.66 -14.89 -0.27
CA ASP A 39 -2.09 -15.14 -1.60
C ASP A 39 -2.03 -13.86 -2.44
N ARG A 40 -3.12 -13.10 -2.46
CA ARG A 40 -3.26 -11.91 -3.31
C ARG A 40 -4.05 -10.80 -2.63
N LEU A 41 -3.65 -9.57 -2.91
CA LEU A 41 -4.41 -8.36 -2.64
C LEU A 41 -4.98 -7.83 -3.96
N GLU A 42 -6.26 -7.52 -3.96
CA GLU A 42 -6.96 -6.85 -5.04
C GLU A 42 -7.46 -5.48 -4.57
N LEU A 43 -7.28 -4.49 -5.44
CA LEU A 43 -7.88 -3.17 -5.29
C LEU A 43 -9.18 -3.18 -6.08
N LEU A 44 -10.30 -2.91 -5.42
CA LEU A 44 -11.62 -2.85 -6.06
C LEU A 44 -12.07 -1.39 -6.19
N SER A 45 -12.67 -1.05 -7.32
CA SER A 45 -13.39 0.21 -7.52
C SER A 45 -14.64 0.29 -6.62
N THR A 46 -15.20 1.48 -6.46
CA THR A 46 -16.53 1.67 -5.84
C THR A 46 -17.64 0.96 -6.61
N SER A 47 -17.44 0.71 -7.91
CA SER A 47 -18.32 -0.10 -8.76
C SER A 47 -18.19 -1.62 -8.53
N GLY A 48 -17.21 -2.07 -7.73
CA GLY A 48 -16.90 -3.48 -7.52
C GLY A 48 -15.98 -4.11 -8.57
N SER A 49 -15.57 -3.36 -9.59
CA SER A 49 -14.59 -3.81 -10.59
C SER A 49 -13.18 -3.93 -10.00
N SER A 50 -12.40 -4.92 -10.45
CA SER A 50 -11.00 -5.07 -10.02
C SER A 50 -10.11 -4.08 -10.76
N LEU A 51 -9.47 -3.18 -10.03
CA LEU A 51 -8.55 -2.18 -10.56
C LEU A 51 -7.12 -2.71 -10.67
N LYS A 52 -6.70 -3.50 -9.68
CA LYS A 52 -5.32 -4.02 -9.62
C LYS A 52 -5.22 -5.23 -8.73
N THR A 53 -4.49 -6.25 -9.18
CA THR A 53 -4.15 -7.43 -8.38
C THR A 53 -2.65 -7.45 -8.10
N ILE A 54 -2.29 -7.69 -6.85
CA ILE A 54 -0.93 -7.66 -6.35
C ILE A 54 -0.67 -8.97 -5.58
N PRO A 55 0.33 -9.76 -5.98
CA PRO A 55 0.67 -10.98 -5.25
C PRO A 55 1.27 -10.63 -3.88
N VAL A 56 0.85 -11.35 -2.84
CA VAL A 56 1.38 -11.21 -1.48
C VAL A 56 2.43 -12.29 -1.27
N LYS A 57 3.66 -11.88 -0.99
CA LYS A 57 4.74 -12.84 -0.69
C LYS A 57 4.48 -13.50 0.67
N TYR A 58 4.36 -14.82 0.65
CA TYR A 58 4.25 -15.63 1.86
C TYR A 58 5.62 -15.79 2.53
N TYR A 59 5.71 -15.43 3.81
CA TYR A 59 6.92 -15.57 4.61
C TYR A 59 6.58 -16.37 5.87
N PRO A 60 6.87 -17.69 5.90
CA PRO A 60 6.48 -18.58 6.99
C PRO A 60 7.14 -18.23 8.33
N ASP A 61 8.39 -17.74 8.30
CA ASP A 61 9.15 -17.38 9.51
C ASP A 61 8.81 -15.99 10.08
N ARG A 62 7.81 -15.31 9.50
CA ARG A 62 7.55 -13.91 9.79
C ARG A 62 6.80 -13.74 11.10
N LYS A 63 7.45 -13.08 12.05
CA LYS A 63 6.84 -12.60 13.30
C LYS A 63 6.64 -11.08 13.24
N PRO A 64 5.45 -10.54 13.59
CA PRO A 64 4.20 -11.25 13.94
C PRO A 64 3.42 -11.79 12.72
N TYR A 65 2.80 -12.96 12.87
CA TYR A 65 2.13 -13.73 11.80
C TYR A 65 0.90 -13.06 11.16
N GLY A 66 0.30 -12.05 11.82
CA GLY A 66 -0.87 -11.33 11.31
C GLY A 66 -0.54 -10.17 10.37
N VAL A 67 0.75 -9.91 10.10
CA VAL A 67 1.19 -8.68 9.43
C VAL A 67 1.80 -8.99 8.06
N TRP A 68 1.13 -8.50 7.01
CA TRP A 68 1.53 -8.72 5.63
C TRP A 68 2.08 -7.43 5.01
N ASN A 69 3.32 -7.50 4.52
CA ASN A 69 3.96 -6.43 3.74
C ASN A 69 3.76 -6.77 2.27
N ILE A 70 3.01 -5.92 1.60
CA ILE A 70 2.69 -6.05 0.19
C ILE A 70 3.64 -5.16 -0.59
N SER A 71 4.08 -5.64 -1.76
CA SER A 71 4.91 -4.86 -2.67
C SER A 71 4.30 -3.49 -2.96
N ASP A 72 5.16 -2.54 -3.28
CA ASP A 72 4.72 -1.20 -3.63
C ASP A 72 3.80 -1.22 -4.85
N PHE A 73 2.80 -0.35 -4.80
CA PHE A 73 1.97 -0.03 -5.95
C PHE A 73 1.68 1.45 -6.00
N ILE A 74 1.41 1.94 -7.20
CA ILE A 74 0.87 3.28 -7.41
C ILE A 74 -0.64 3.20 -7.13
N PRO A 75 -1.15 3.96 -6.15
CA PRO A 75 -2.56 3.90 -5.79
C PRO A 75 -3.43 4.47 -6.92
N PRO A 76 -4.66 3.94 -7.12
CA PRO A 76 -5.60 4.46 -8.10
C PRO A 76 -5.95 5.94 -7.89
N ASN A 77 -6.41 6.56 -8.97
CA ASN A 77 -6.89 7.95 -8.99
C ASN A 77 -8.33 8.09 -8.46
N GLU A 78 -8.96 6.97 -8.11
CA GLU A 78 -10.33 6.90 -7.59
C GLU A 78 -10.37 6.28 -6.20
N ALA A 79 -11.54 6.30 -5.55
CA ALA A 79 -11.73 5.59 -4.28
C ALA A 79 -11.76 4.08 -4.52
N PHE A 80 -11.11 3.32 -3.64
CA PHE A 80 -10.97 1.87 -3.79
C PHE A 80 -11.10 1.11 -2.46
N PHE A 81 -11.53 -0.14 -2.55
CA PHE A 81 -11.53 -1.10 -1.44
C PHE A 81 -10.36 -2.06 -1.56
N LEU A 82 -9.93 -2.61 -0.42
CA LEU A 82 -8.91 -3.66 -0.37
C LEU A 82 -9.60 -5.00 -0.19
N LYS A 83 -9.45 -5.90 -1.17
CA LYS A 83 -9.89 -7.30 -1.07
C LYS A 83 -8.67 -8.20 -0.95
N ILE A 84 -8.58 -8.98 0.12
CA ILE A 84 -7.59 -10.05 0.22
C ILE A 84 -8.22 -11.40 -0.12
N THR A 85 -7.43 -12.25 -0.75
CA THR A 85 -7.76 -13.66 -0.97
C THR A 85 -6.62 -14.51 -0.47
N GLY A 86 -6.95 -15.60 0.21
CA GLY A 86 -5.98 -16.51 0.81
C GLY A 86 -6.56 -17.89 1.07
N TYR A 87 -5.77 -18.74 1.71
CA TYR A 87 -6.12 -20.12 2.04
C TYR A 87 -5.95 -20.35 3.53
N ASP A 88 -6.93 -21.01 4.15
CA ASP A 88 -6.84 -21.45 5.54
C ASP A 88 -5.98 -22.72 5.69
N LYS A 89 -5.79 -23.21 6.91
CA LYS A 89 -5.05 -24.43 7.24
C LYS A 89 -5.54 -25.69 6.50
N ASP A 90 -6.82 -25.74 6.19
CA ASP A 90 -7.48 -26.86 5.51
C ASP A 90 -7.61 -26.58 3.99
N ASP A 91 -6.83 -25.65 3.45
CA ASP A 91 -6.84 -25.19 2.05
C ASP A 91 -8.18 -24.60 1.55
N TYR A 92 -9.08 -24.22 2.46
CA TYR A 92 -10.27 -23.46 2.09
C TYR A 92 -9.93 -22.03 1.67
N LEU A 93 -10.48 -21.62 0.53
CA LEU A 93 -10.38 -20.26 0.03
C LEU A 93 -11.15 -19.31 0.97
N PHE A 94 -10.47 -18.29 1.48
CA PHE A 94 -11.11 -17.19 2.18
C PHE A 94 -10.91 -15.87 1.42
N GLN A 95 -11.90 -15.00 1.53
CA GLN A 95 -11.84 -13.64 1.02
C GLN A 95 -12.28 -12.67 2.10
N ARG A 96 -11.61 -11.52 2.19
CA ARG A 96 -12.03 -10.42 3.07
C ARG A 96 -11.91 -9.10 2.34
N VAL A 97 -12.90 -8.24 2.50
CA VAL A 97 -12.93 -6.90 1.92
C VAL A 97 -12.83 -5.88 3.05
N SER A 98 -12.16 -4.76 2.80
CA SER A 98 -12.12 -3.65 3.75
C SER A 98 -13.52 -3.08 3.96
N SER A 99 -13.87 -2.79 5.21
CA SER A 99 -15.16 -2.17 5.55
C SER A 99 -15.27 -0.72 5.07
N VAL A 100 -14.13 -0.06 4.87
CA VAL A 100 -14.05 1.33 4.42
C VAL A 100 -13.39 1.41 3.05
N SER A 101 -13.79 2.42 2.28
CA SER A 101 -13.12 2.83 1.06
C SER A 101 -11.93 3.73 1.38
N PHE A 102 -10.83 3.56 0.66
CA PHE A 102 -9.66 4.42 0.73
C PHE A 102 -9.61 5.36 -0.47
N SER A 103 -9.14 6.58 -0.25
CA SER A 103 -8.88 7.54 -1.32
C SER A 103 -7.48 8.11 -1.18
N SER A 104 -6.83 8.31 -2.31
CA SER A 104 -5.50 8.91 -2.36
C SER A 104 -5.54 10.39 -1.96
N ILE A 105 -4.50 10.87 -1.29
CA ILE A 105 -4.26 12.30 -1.07
C ILE A 105 -3.62 12.83 -2.34
N ILE A 106 -4.23 13.87 -2.91
CA ILE A 106 -3.66 14.59 -4.06
C ILE A 106 -2.59 15.54 -3.49
N PRO A 107 -1.30 15.39 -3.86
CA PRO A 107 -0.26 16.29 -3.40
C PRO A 107 -0.43 17.68 -4.02
N ASP A 108 -0.09 18.72 -3.26
CA ASP A 108 -0.01 20.08 -3.79
C ASP A 108 1.12 20.20 -4.82
N ALA A 109 1.02 21.21 -5.68
CA ALA A 109 2.07 21.54 -6.63
C ALA A 109 3.42 21.72 -5.91
N PRO A 110 4.53 21.22 -6.49
CA PRO A 110 5.84 21.37 -5.88
C PRO A 110 6.17 22.85 -5.71
N ARG A 111 6.52 23.25 -4.49
CA ARG A 111 7.01 24.60 -4.23
C ARG A 111 8.47 24.69 -4.62
N VAL A 112 8.76 25.48 -5.65
CA VAL A 112 10.12 25.82 -6.06
C VAL A 112 10.46 27.20 -5.51
N THR A 113 11.57 27.30 -4.79
CA THR A 113 12.12 28.57 -4.33
C THR A 113 13.35 28.91 -5.16
N MET A 114 13.37 30.11 -5.73
CA MET A 114 14.54 30.64 -6.43
C MET A 114 15.16 31.74 -5.57
N PRO A 115 16.49 31.77 -5.39
CA PRO A 115 17.14 32.90 -4.74
C PRO A 115 16.91 34.19 -5.55
N LYS A 116 16.66 35.30 -4.84
CA LYS A 116 16.37 36.62 -5.46
C LYS A 116 17.46 37.09 -6.43
N LYS A 117 18.70 36.63 -6.22
CA LYS A 117 19.83 36.81 -7.13
C LYS A 117 20.50 35.47 -7.33
N THR A 118 20.71 35.09 -8.58
CA THR A 118 21.52 33.92 -8.95
C THR A 118 22.78 34.46 -9.63
N PRO A 119 23.98 34.33 -9.03
CA PRO A 119 25.20 34.78 -9.66
C PRO A 119 25.46 33.96 -10.94
N GLY A 120 25.71 34.64 -12.04
CA GLY A 120 26.17 34.02 -13.28
C GLY A 120 27.70 34.12 -13.36
N TYR A 121 28.37 33.03 -13.67
CA TYR A 121 29.81 33.01 -13.88
C TYR A 121 30.09 32.77 -15.36
N TYR A 122 30.78 33.72 -15.98
CA TYR A 122 31.25 33.61 -17.36
C TYR A 122 32.75 33.34 -17.34
N LEU A 123 33.18 32.23 -17.93
CA LEU A 123 34.59 31.82 -18.06
C LEU A 123 35.37 31.84 -16.72
N GLN A 124 34.75 31.39 -15.63
CA GLN A 124 35.52 31.01 -14.43
C GLN A 124 36.11 29.60 -14.63
N PRO A 125 37.40 29.39 -14.33
CA PRO A 125 38.03 28.06 -14.38
C PRO A 125 37.50 27.10 -13.31
#